data_AF-A0A161WU66-F1
#
_entry.id   AF-A0A161WU66-F1
#
_cell.length_a   1.000
_cell.length_b   1.000
_cell.length_c   1.000
_cell.angle_alpha   90.00
_cell.angle_beta   90.00
_cell.angle_gamma   90.00
#
_symmetry.space_group_name_H-M   'P 1'
#
loop_
_entity.id
_entity.type
_entity.pdbx_description
1 polymer ?
#
loop_
_entity_poly.entity_id
_entity_poly.type
_entity_poly.pdbx_seq_one_letter_code
_entity_poly.pdbx_strand_id
1 'polypeptide(L)' 'MSDIIIKLLEKSDAQELFTFELKNRAFFERVGFPRGDNYYELNNFNTIIKESVEEQEK' A
#
# COMPACT_ATOMS: atom_id res chain seq x y z
N MET A 1 22.47 4.97 13.54
CA MET A 1 21.75 4.04 12.63
C MET A 1 20.28 4.25 12.93
N SER A 2 19.42 4.35 11.92
CA SER A 2 17.98 4.36 12.16
C SER A 2 17.56 2.94 12.51
N ASP A 3 16.78 2.78 13.57
CA ASP A 3 16.21 1.49 13.91
C ASP A 3 15.19 1.09 12.83
N ILE A 4 15.31 -0.14 12.33
CA ILE A 4 14.37 -0.72 11.37
C ILE A 4 13.35 -1.52 12.16
N ILE A 5 12.08 -1.18 12.02
CA ILE A 5 10.98 -1.79 12.77
C ILE A 5 10.02 -2.45 11.77
N ILE A 6 9.54 -3.64 12.12
CA ILE A 6 8.44 -4.32 11.43
C ILE A 6 7.24 -4.29 12.37
N LYS A 7 6.10 -3.83 11.88
CA LYS A 7 4.82 -3.79 12.60
C LYS A 7 3.69 -4.33 11.72
N LEU A 8 2.56 -4.69 12.33
CA LEU A 8 1.35 -5.03 11.60
C LEU A 8 0.83 -3.80 10.83
N LEU A 9 0.16 -4.06 9.71
CA LEU A 9 -0.47 -3.01 8.92
C LEU A 9 -1.63 -2.41 9.72
N GLU A 10 -1.71 -1.08 9.76
CA GLU A 10 -2.81 -0.33 10.35
C GLU A 10 -3.50 0.56 9.31
N LYS A 11 -4.79 0.89 9.54
CA LYS A 11 -5.54 1.82 8.67
C LYS A 11 -4.90 3.22 8.60
N SER A 12 -4.19 3.62 9.65
CA SER A 12 -3.41 4.86 9.74
C SER A 12 -2.27 4.92 8.71
N ASP A 13 -1.74 3.78 8.28
CA ASP A 13 -0.63 3.69 7.32
C ASP A 13 -1.09 3.93 5.86
N ALA A 14 -2.41 3.87 5.60
CA ALA A 14 -2.97 3.88 4.25
C ALA A 14 -2.53 5.09 3.41
N GLN A 15 -2.52 6.28 4.00
CA GLN A 15 -2.20 7.51 3.26
C GLN A 15 -0.72 7.57 2.85
N GLU A 16 0.18 7.15 3.74
CA GLU A 16 1.61 7.13 3.47
C GLU A 16 1.95 6.06 2.42
N LEU A 17 1.37 4.86 2.57
CA LEU A 17 1.50 3.76 1.59
C LEU A 17 0.97 4.16 0.22
N PHE A 18 -0.21 4.77 0.15
CA PHE A 18 -0.78 5.24 -1.12
C PHE A 18 0.14 6.26 -1.82
N THR A 19 0.70 7.19 -1.05
CA THR A 19 1.66 8.17 -1.55
C THR A 19 2.94 7.51 -2.05
N PHE A 20 3.43 6.49 -1.34
CA PHE A 20 4.60 5.70 -1.75
C PHE A 20 4.32 4.94 -3.06
N GLU A 21 3.18 4.27 -3.19
CA GLU A 21 2.78 3.54 -4.39
C GLU A 21 2.69 4.47 -5.60
N LEU A 22 2.05 5.64 -5.46
CA LEU A 22 1.98 6.64 -6.54
C LEU A 22 3.35 7.14 -6.99
N LYS A 23 4.23 7.46 -6.03
CA LYS A 23 5.60 7.94 -6.34
C LYS A 23 6.43 6.90 -7.06
N ASN A 24 6.19 5.61 -6.78
CA ASN A 24 6.99 4.51 -7.29
C ASN A 24 6.30 3.73 -8.43
N ARG A 25 5.12 4.15 -8.89
CA ARG A 25 4.37 3.50 -9.98
C ARG A 25 5.25 3.17 -11.19
N ALA A 26 5.96 4.15 -11.73
CA ALA A 26 6.83 3.96 -12.89
C ALA A 26 7.99 2.98 -12.62
N PHE A 27 8.48 2.94 -11.38
CA PHE A 27 9.48 1.96 -10.96
C PHE A 27 8.89 0.55 -10.99
N PHE A 28 7.70 0.34 -10.43
CA PHE A 28 7.03 -0.97 -10.38
C PHE A 28 6.62 -1.48 -11.77
N GLU A 29 6.16 -0.59 -12.64
CA GLU A 29 5.91 -0.92 -14.06
C GLU A 29 7.18 -1.44 -14.74
N ARG A 30 8.32 -0.79 -14.50
CA ARG A 30 9.62 -1.21 -15.06
C ARG A 30 10.12 -2.53 -14.50
N VAL A 31 9.91 -2.81 -13.20
CA VAL A 31 10.42 -4.03 -12.55
C VAL A 31 9.47 -5.24 -12.62
N GLY A 32 8.36 -5.13 -13.36
CA GLY A 32 7.45 -6.25 -13.61
C GLY A 32 6.33 -6.43 -12.58
N PHE A 33 6.04 -5.40 -11.77
CA PHE A 33 4.92 -5.38 -10.82
C PHE A 33 3.90 -4.28 -11.13
N PRO A 34 3.39 -4.16 -12.38
CA PRO A 34 2.37 -3.18 -12.68
C PRO A 34 1.09 -3.46 -11.88
N ARG A 35 0.43 -2.40 -11.44
CA ARG A 35 -0.92 -2.44 -10.86
C ARG A 35 -1.87 -1.74 -11.82
N GLY A 36 -3.12 -2.20 -11.89
CA GLY A 36 -4.14 -1.55 -12.71
C GLY A 36 -4.44 -0.14 -12.19
N ASP A 37 -4.95 0.75 -13.06
CA ASP A 37 -5.21 2.15 -12.70
C ASP A 37 -6.11 2.30 -11.47
N ASN A 38 -7.12 1.43 -11.33
CA ASN A 38 -8.03 1.41 -10.18
C ASN A 38 -7.31 1.23 -8.83
N TYR A 39 -6.11 0.61 -8.80
CA TYR A 39 -5.31 0.48 -7.59
C TYR A 39 -4.83 1.86 -7.07
N TYR A 40 -4.60 2.79 -7.98
CA TYR A 40 -4.14 4.14 -7.70
C TYR A 40 -5.30 5.13 -7.47
N GLU A 41 -6.53 4.63 -7.28
CA GLU A 41 -7.66 5.42 -6.79
C GLU A 41 -7.76 5.30 -5.27
N LEU A 42 -7.80 6.43 -4.56
CA LEU A 42 -7.75 6.46 -3.09
C LEU A 42 -8.83 5.59 -2.41
N ASN A 43 -10.05 5.58 -2.93
CA ASN A 43 -11.15 4.80 -2.36
C ASN A 43 -10.93 3.29 -2.51
N ASN A 44 -10.39 2.85 -3.65
CA ASN A 44 -10.10 1.44 -3.89
C ASN A 44 -8.90 1.02 -3.04
N PHE A 45 -7.87 1.85 -2.97
CA PHE A 45 -6.71 1.59 -2.12
C PHE A 45 -7.11 1.45 -0.63
N ASN A 46 -7.96 2.34 -0.13
CA ASN A 46 -8.48 2.26 1.24
C ASN A 46 -9.29 0.98 1.50
N THR A 47 -10.04 0.52 0.49
CA THR A 47 -10.74 -0.78 0.56
C THR A 47 -9.74 -1.94 0.69
N ILE A 48 -8.69 -1.95 -0.14
CA ILE A 48 -7.63 -2.96 -0.09
C ILE A 48 -6.93 -2.98 1.28
N ILE A 49 -6.57 -1.80 1.82
CA ILE A 49 -5.95 -1.71 3.15
C ILE A 49 -6.91 -2.22 4.23
N LYS A 50 -8.18 -1.85 4.16
CA LYS A 50 -9.20 -2.32 5.12
C LYS A 50 -9.31 -3.85 5.10
N GLU A 51 -9.45 -4.44 3.92
CA GLU A 51 -9.53 -5.90 3.75
C GLU A 51 -8.27 -6.59 4.28
N SER A 52 -7.08 -6.04 3.96
CA SER A 52 -5.80 -6.56 4.45
C SER A 52 -5.72 -6.53 5.98
N VAL A 53 -6.18 -5.45 6.62
CA VAL A 53 -6.21 -5.34 8.09
C VAL A 53 -7.20 -6.33 8.70
N GLU A 54 -8.38 -6.50 8.10
CA GLU A 54 -9.40 -7.46 8.55
C GLU A 54 -8.95 -8.92 8.41
N GLU A 55 -8.11 -9.23 7.42
CA GLU A 55 -7.51 -10.56 7.25
C GLU A 55 -6.47 -10.90 8.34
N GLN A 56 -5.82 -9.91 8.95
CA GLN A 56 -4.85 -10.15 10.02
C GLN A 56 -5.49 -10.64 11.33
N GLU A 57 -6.80 -10.44 11.50
CA GLU A 57 -7.55 -10.87 12.69
C GLU A 57 -8.09 -12.31 12.57
N LYS A 58 -7.83 -12.98 11.43
CA LYS A 58 -8.26 -14.36 11.15
C LYS A 58 -7.13 -15.36 11.36
#